data_AF-A0A6M1YXS5-F1
#
_entry.id   AF-A0A6M1YXS5-F1
#
_cell.length_a   1.000
_cell.length_b   1.000
_cell.length_c   1.000
_cell.angle_alpha   90.00
_cell.angle_beta   90.00
_cell.angle_gamma   90.00
#
_symmetry.space_group_name_H-M   'P 1'
#
loop_
_entity.id
_entity.type
_entity.pdbx_description
1 polymer ?
#
loop_
_entity_poly.entity_id
_entity_poly.type
_entity_poly.pdbx_seq_one_letter_code
_entity_poly.pdbx_strand_id
1 'polypeptide(L)' 'ALGNIIDFILYRKVIDMFHFNFWGYSYPIFNLADAMITIGIIWLFITFFRKKPKIA' A
#
# COMPACT_ATOMS: atom_id res chain seq x y z
N ALA A 1 4.76 5.35 0.14
CA ALA A 1 5.80 5.58 -0.88
C ALA A 1 7.02 6.31 -0.31
N LEU A 2 6.86 7.52 0.25
CA LEU A 2 8.00 8.27 0.85
C LEU A 2 8.76 7.49 1.92
N GLY A 3 8.07 6.70 2.76
CA GLY A 3 8.71 5.83 3.76
C GLY A 3 9.78 4.91 3.15
N ASN A 4 9.44 4.13 2.12
CA ASN A 4 10.40 3.24 1.44
C ASN A 4 11.59 4.00 0.83
N ILE A 5 11.37 5.23 0.35
CA ILE A 5 12.45 6.08 -0.20
C ILE A 5 13.40 6.52 0.92
N ILE A 6 12.86 6.97 2.05
CA ILE A 6 13.65 7.35 3.23
C ILE A 6 14.44 6.14 3.73
N ASP A 7 13.81 4.98 3.84
CA ASP A 7 14.47 3.73 4.25
C ASP A 7 15.62 3.38 3.32
N PHE A 8 15.41 3.49 2.01
CA PHE A 8 16.47 3.24 1.03
C PHE A 8 17.64 4.23 1.14
N ILE A 9 17.37 5.51 1.40
CA ILE A 9 18.41 6.53 1.56
C ILE A 9 19.25 6.25 2.82
N LEU A 10 18.59 5.92 3.94
CA LEU A 10 19.25 5.73 5.23
C LEU A 10 19.93 4.37 5.37
N TYR A 11 19.26 3.31 4.92
CA TYR A 11 19.65 1.92 5.20
C TYR A 11 20.06 1.14 3.95
N ARG A 12 19.98 1.73 2.75
CA ARG A 12 20.26 1.09 1.45
C ARG A 12 19.37 -0.12 1.12
N LYS A 13 18.29 -0.30 1.87
CA LYS A 13 17.27 -1.34 1.68
C LYS A 13 15.94 -0.87 2.23
N VAL A 14 14.86 -1.45 1.75
CA VAL A 14 13.53 -1.26 2.32
C VAL A 14 13.35 -2.28 3.45
N ILE A 15 12.79 -1.85 4.58
CA ILE A 15 12.59 -2.71 5.74
C ILE A 15 11.17 -3.28 5.71
N ASP A 16 11.06 -4.55 5.37
CA ASP A 16 9.81 -5.28 5.43
C ASP A 16 9.58 -5.88 6.83
N MET A 17 8.36 -5.71 7.37
CA MET A 17 8.07 -5.98 8.79
C MET A 17 6.97 -7.02 8.96
N PHE A 18 5.95 -6.99 8.11
CA PHE A 18 4.74 -7.77 8.30
C PHE A 18 4.74 -9.00 7.41
N HIS A 19 4.68 -10.18 8.03
CA HIS A 19 4.53 -11.47 7.35
C HIS A 19 3.23 -12.13 7.81
N PHE A 20 2.39 -12.52 6.87
CA PHE A 20 1.12 -13.19 7.16
C PHE A 20 1.09 -14.55 6.45
N ASN A 21 0.68 -15.57 7.19
CA ASN A 21 0.41 -16.89 6.63
C ASN A 21 -1.09 -17.19 6.77
N PHE A 22 -1.73 -17.55 5.65
CA PHE A 22 -3.14 -17.86 5.56
C PHE A 22 -3.30 -19.31 5.08
N TRP A 23 -3.72 -20.22 5.97
CA TRP A 23 -3.99 -21.63 5.63
C TRP A 23 -2.88 -22.31 4.82
N GLY A 24 -1.62 -22.05 5.17
CA GLY A 24 -0.45 -22.62 4.49
C GLY A 24 0.06 -21.79 3.32
N TYR A 25 -0.65 -20.73 2.90
CA TYR A 25 -0.15 -19.75 1.94
C TYR A 25 0.56 -18.60 2.66
N SER A 26 1.86 -18.45 2.42
CA SER A 26 2.63 -17.30 2.90
C SER A 26 2.43 -16.10 1.98
N TYR A 27 1.75 -15.08 2.48
CA TYR A 27 1.61 -13.82 1.78
C TYR A 27 2.96 -13.08 1.75
N PRO A 28 3.31 -12.39 0.65
CA PRO A 28 4.55 -11.63 0.57
C PRO A 28 4.71 -10.68 1.75
N ILE A 29 5.92 -10.62 2.30
CA ILE A 29 6.23 -9.72 3.41
C ILE A 29 6.10 -8.28 2.90
N PHE A 30 5.49 -7.41 3.69
CA PHE A 30 5.32 -5.99 3.33
C PHE A 30 5.59 -5.06 4.51
N ASN A 31 5.72 -3.78 4.21
CA ASN A 31 5.93 -2.72 5.21
C ASN A 31 4.72 -1.79 5.32
N LEU A 32 4.78 -0.89 6.30
CA LEU A 32 3.71 0.08 6.54
C LEU A 32 3.47 1.02 5.34
N ALA A 33 4.54 1.40 4.63
CA ALA A 33 4.42 2.32 3.51
C ALA A 33 3.67 1.69 2.33
N ASP A 34 3.83 0.38 2.10
CA ASP A 34 3.09 -0.37 1.08
C ASP A 34 1.60 -0.46 1.46
N ALA A 35 1.30 -0.77 2.73
CA ALA A 35 -0.08 -0.82 3.22
C ALA A 35 -0.82 0.52 3.03
N MET A 36 -0.15 1.64 3.31
CA MET A 36 -0.72 2.98 3.09
C MET A 36 -0.99 3.28 1.61
N ILE A 37 -0.11 2.83 0.70
CA ILE A 37 -0.33 2.96 -0.74
C ILE A 37 -1.57 2.16 -1.16
N THR A 38 -1.66 0.90 -0.73
CA THR A 38 -2.80 0.03 -1.05
C THR A 38 -4.12 0.64 -0.54
N ILE A 39 -4.16 1.14 0.69
CA ILE A 39 -5.34 1.82 1.24
C ILE A 39 -5.69 3.07 0.43
N GLY A 40 -4.70 3.90 0.07
CA GLY A 40 -4.91 5.10 -0.74
C GLY A 40 -5.47 4.78 -2.13
N ILE A 41 -4.99 3.72 -2.77
CA ILE A 41 -5.49 3.24 -4.06
C ILE A 41 -6.92 2.73 -3.93
N ILE A 42 -7.24 1.94 -2.91
CA ILE A 42 -8.61 1.47 -2.63
C ILE A 42 -9.54 2.67 -2.44
N TRP A 43 -9.12 3.68 -1.68
CA TRP A 43 -9.89 4.91 -1.49
C TRP A 43 -10.09 5.67 -2.81
N LEU A 44 -9.06 5.76 -3.64
CA LEU A 44 -9.16 6.38 -4.96
C LEU A 44 -10.18 5.64 -5.84
N PHE A 45 -10.19 4.31 -5.85
CA PHE A 45 -11.20 3.54 -6.57
C PHE A 45 -12.60 3.81 -6.04
N ILE A 46 -12.81 3.75 -4.72
CA ILE A 46 -14.11 4.02 -4.10
C ILE A 46 -14.61 5.41 -4.50
N THR A 47 -13.75 6.44 -4.45
CA THR A 47 -14.14 7.81 -4.84
C THR A 47 -14.40 7.94 -6.34
N PHE A 48 -13.62 7.25 -7.18
CA PHE A 48 -13.82 7.22 -8.63
C PHE A 48 -15.19 6.63 -9.00
N PHE A 49 -15.54 5.48 -8.43
CA PHE A 49 -16.83 4.83 -8.68
C PHE A 49 -18.03 5.56 -8.05
N ARG A 50 -17.82 6.34 -6.98
CA ARG A 50 -18.87 7.16 -6.36
C ARG A 50 -19.14 8.47 -7.10
N LYS A 51 -18.26 8.88 -8.04
CA LYS A 51 -18.43 10.12 -8.79
C LYS A 51 -19.61 9.96 -9.75
N LYS A 52 -20.78 10.48 -9.39
CA LYS A 52 -21.90 10.64 -10.33
C LYS A 52 -21.48 11.60 -11.44
N PRO A 53 -21.86 11.36 -12.72
CA PRO A 53 -21.60 12.33 -13.77
C PRO A 53 -22.18 13.68 -13.36
N LYS A 54 -21.37 14.73 -13.45
CA LYS A 54 -21.90 16.10 -13.41
C LYS A 54 -22.73 16.24 -14.69
N ILE A 55 -24.05 16.14 -14.54
CA ILE A 55 -24.99 16.54 -15.59
C ILE A 55 -24.86 18.07 -15.65
N ALA A 56 -24.24 18.55 -16.72
CA ALA A 56 -24.21 19.96 -17.08
C ALA A 56 -25.52 20.34 -17.78
#